data_AF-A0A538A5T4-F1
#
_entry.id   AF-A0A538A5T4-F1
#
_cell.length_a   1.000
_cell.length_b   1.000
_cell.length_c   1.000
_cell.angle_alpha   90.00
_cell.angle_beta   90.00
_cell.angle_gamma   90.00
#
_symmetry.space_group_name_H-M   'P 1'
#
loop_
_entity.id
_entity.type
_entity.pdbx_description
1 polymer ?
#
loop_
_entity_poly.entity_id
_entity_poly.type
_entity_poly.pdbx_seq_one_letter_code
_entity_poly.pdbx_strand_id
1 'polypeptide(L)'
;MVRYPAGEHITVPRHVDTPRVRTLLSASTAVPVPGPAASLVMAPFQLALRTPLRRAFEALIPRLPEGPNAESRRRSRFVIECEARGEGGTRRGHVTGSDPYGLTARTTVEGAIRCAAPGYDRSGALAPSQAFDPADFLDALGSAGVQYQAPPAAG
;
A
#
# COMPACT_ATOMS: atom_id res chain seq x y z
N MET A 1 4.31 11.99 7.29
CA MET A 1 3.46 11.15 6.42
C MET A 1 2.38 12.01 5.79
N VAL A 2 1.92 11.68 4.58
CA VAL A 2 0.86 12.40 3.87
C VAL A 2 -0.35 11.49 3.67
N ARG A 3 -1.56 12.06 3.62
CA ARG A 3 -2.76 11.28 3.28
C ARG A 3 -2.63 10.75 1.85
N TYR A 4 -2.89 9.47 1.68
CA TYR A 4 -2.81 8.78 0.40
C TYR A 4 -4.18 8.18 0.07
N PRO A 5 -4.77 8.50 -1.10
CA PRO A 5 -6.09 8.01 -1.49
C PRO A 5 -5.98 6.58 -2.06
N ALA A 6 -5.84 5.62 -1.16
CA ALA A 6 -5.62 4.22 -1.51
C ALA A 6 -6.93 3.41 -1.59
N GLY A 7 -6.88 2.21 -2.18
CA GLY A 7 -8.06 1.37 -2.39
C GLY A 7 -8.73 0.88 -1.10
N GLU A 8 -8.01 0.91 0.03
CA GLU A 8 -8.48 0.45 1.34
C GLU A 8 -9.67 1.27 1.86
N HIS A 9 -9.78 2.55 1.45
CA HIS A 9 -10.95 3.39 1.79
C HIS A 9 -12.26 2.84 1.22
N ILE A 10 -12.18 2.04 0.17
CA ILE A 10 -13.34 1.42 -0.49
C ILE A 10 -13.49 -0.03 -0.05
N THR A 11 -12.39 -0.77 0.03
CA THR A 11 -12.41 -2.22 0.21
C THR A 11 -12.57 -2.65 1.66
N VAL A 12 -11.94 -1.97 2.63
CA VAL A 12 -12.00 -2.36 4.06
C VAL A 12 -13.40 -2.22 4.65
N PRO A 13 -14.13 -1.09 4.47
CA PRO A 13 -15.47 -0.95 5.07
C PRO A 13 -16.53 -1.91 4.50
N ARG A 14 -16.24 -2.61 3.41
CA ARG A 14 -17.14 -3.62 2.83
C ARG A 14 -17.17 -4.93 3.62
N HIS A 15 -16.17 -5.19 4.45
CA HIS A 15 -16.03 -6.45 5.18
C HIS A 15 -15.47 -6.31 6.60
N VAL A 16 -15.18 -5.09 7.03
CA VAL A 16 -14.84 -4.75 8.40
C VAL A 16 -15.78 -3.63 8.83
N ASP A 17 -16.47 -3.80 9.96
CA ASP A 17 -17.30 -2.75 10.53
C ASP A 17 -16.40 -1.65 11.09
N THR A 18 -16.18 -0.62 10.28
CA THR A 18 -15.42 0.56 10.67
C THR A 18 -15.97 1.81 9.99
N PRO A 19 -16.27 2.88 10.75
CA PRO A 19 -16.73 4.13 10.17
C PRO A 19 -15.58 4.95 9.55
N ARG A 20 -14.32 4.52 9.70
CA ARG A 20 -13.16 5.33 9.32
C ARG A 20 -11.94 4.50 8.93
N VAL A 21 -11.48 4.70 7.70
CA VAL A 21 -10.18 4.23 7.20
C VAL A 21 -9.27 5.42 6.91
N ARG A 22 -8.00 5.32 7.29
CA ARG A 22 -6.99 6.36 7.03
C ARG A 22 -5.73 5.71 6.47
N THR A 23 -5.50 5.89 5.17
CA THR A 23 -4.23 5.49 4.56
C THR A 23 -3.27 6.66 4.52
N LEU A 24 -2.04 6.41 4.98
CA LEU A 24 -0.94 7.35 4.99
C LEU A 24 0.23 6.73 4.24
N LEU A 25 0.97 7.55 3.50
CA LEU A 25 2.21 7.15 2.86
C LEU A 25 3.34 8.07 3.32
N SER A 26 4.53 7.50 3.53
CA SER A 26 5.71 8.33 3.70
C SER A 26 6.14 8.88 2.35
N ALA A 27 6.27 10.20 2.23
CA ALA A 27 6.79 10.85 1.03
C ALA A 27 8.33 10.82 0.95
N SER A 28 9.00 10.26 1.96
CA SER A 28 10.46 10.29 2.12
C SER A 28 11.24 9.58 1.01
N THR A 29 10.59 8.73 0.21
CA THR A 29 11.20 8.00 -0.92
C THR A 29 10.82 8.57 -2.29
N ALA A 30 9.75 9.36 -2.39
CA ALA A 30 9.24 9.91 -3.65
C ALA A 30 9.69 11.36 -3.91
N VAL A 31 10.04 12.09 -2.84
CA VAL A 31 10.47 13.48 -2.91
C VAL A 31 11.87 13.57 -2.31
N PRO A 32 12.90 14.02 -3.05
CA PRO A 32 14.28 14.11 -2.56
C PRO A 32 14.46 15.34 -1.66
N VAL A 33 13.51 15.59 -0.75
CA VAL A 33 13.56 16.69 0.20
C VAL A 33 13.61 16.09 1.59
N PRO A 34 14.75 16.20 2.31
CA PRO A 34 14.91 15.59 3.61
C PRO A 34 14.03 16.27 4.68
N GLY A 35 13.48 15.46 5.58
CA GLY A 35 12.97 15.91 6.88
C GLY A 35 11.71 16.82 6.85
N PRO A 36 11.47 17.61 7.90
CA PRO A 36 10.24 18.40 8.08
C PRO A 36 10.02 19.46 6.98
N ALA A 37 11.04 19.74 6.17
CA ALA A 37 10.98 20.66 5.03
C ALA A 37 10.12 20.14 3.86
N ALA A 38 9.93 18.82 3.72
CA ALA A 38 9.05 18.26 2.67
C ALA A 38 7.61 18.79 2.79
N SER A 39 7.14 19.02 4.02
CA SER A 39 5.82 19.61 4.30
C SER A 39 5.67 21.03 3.75
N LEU A 40 6.76 21.82 3.77
CA LEU A 40 6.78 23.21 3.30
C LEU A 40 6.73 23.29 1.77
N VAL A 41 7.24 22.28 1.08
CA VAL A 41 7.21 22.20 -0.39
C VAL A 41 5.89 21.62 -0.90
N MET A 42 5.32 20.63 -0.22
CA MET A 42 4.13 19.92 -0.69
C MET A 42 2.86 20.79 -0.65
N ALA A 43 2.69 21.65 0.35
CA ALA A 43 1.51 22.51 0.44
C ALA A 43 1.35 23.50 -0.73
N PRO A 44 2.37 24.32 -1.08
CA PRO A 44 2.28 25.21 -2.24
C PRO A 44 2.22 24.43 -3.55
N PHE A 45 2.89 23.27 -3.66
CA PHE A 45 2.79 22.41 -4.85
C PHE A 45 1.35 21.91 -5.08
N GLN A 46 0.68 21.41 -4.03
CA GLN A 46 -0.71 20.99 -4.10
C GLN A 46 -1.66 22.14 -4.47
N LEU A 47 -1.38 23.36 -3.99
CA LEU A 47 -2.16 24.53 -4.35
C LEU A 47 -1.94 24.92 -5.82
N ALA A 48 -0.70 24.89 -6.31
CA ALA A 48 -0.36 25.14 -7.70
C ALA A 48 -1.03 24.14 -8.65
N LEU A 49 -1.12 22.86 -8.27
CA LEU A 49 -1.85 21.83 -9.02
C LEU A 49 -3.38 22.07 -9.07
N ARG A 50 -3.95 23.01 -8.32
CA ARG A 50 -5.36 23.42 -8.48
C ARG A 50 -5.56 24.52 -9.51
N THR A 51 -4.48 25.02 -10.10
CA THR A 51 -4.49 26.10 -11.10
C THR A 51 -4.21 25.54 -12.51
N PRO A 52 -4.30 26.36 -13.58
CA PRO A 52 -3.96 25.91 -14.94
C PRO A 52 -2.53 25.37 -15.10
N LEU A 53 -1.60 25.68 -14.18
CA LEU A 53 -0.26 25.07 -14.11
C LEU A 53 -0.31 23.53 -14.07
N ARG A 54 -1.40 22.95 -13.57
CA ARG A 54 -1.66 21.50 -13.61
C ARG A 54 -1.53 20.93 -15.01
N ARG A 55 -2.05 21.62 -16.04
CA ARG A 55 -2.00 21.12 -17.43
C ARG A 55 -0.57 21.10 -17.98
N ALA A 56 0.21 22.13 -17.67
CA ALA A 56 1.63 22.17 -18.03
C ALA A 56 2.42 21.05 -17.32
N PHE A 57 2.11 20.80 -16.05
CA PHE A 57 2.68 19.69 -15.30
C PHE A 57 2.27 18.33 -15.90
N GLU A 58 0.99 18.12 -16.20
CA GLU A 58 0.47 16.90 -16.85
C GLU A 58 1.15 16.61 -18.18
N ALA A 59 1.39 17.64 -19.00
CA ALA A 59 2.12 17.50 -20.27
C ALA A 59 3.60 17.11 -20.07
N LEU A 60 4.15 17.35 -18.88
CA LEU A 60 5.53 17.02 -18.52
C LEU A 60 5.65 15.60 -17.90
N ILE A 61 4.57 15.06 -17.34
CA ILE A 61 4.55 13.71 -16.72
C ILE A 61 5.10 12.61 -17.65
N PRO A 62 4.74 12.54 -18.94
CA PRO A 62 5.25 11.48 -19.84
C PRO A 62 6.76 11.52 -20.06
N ARG A 63 7.42 12.64 -19.72
CA ARG A 63 8.88 12.81 -19.84
C ARG A 63 9.60 12.51 -18.54
N LEU A 64 8.87 12.33 -17.45
CA LEU A 64 9.46 11.90 -16.18
C LEU A 64 9.72 10.40 -16.23
N PRO A 65 10.78 9.91 -15.56
CA PRO A 65 10.96 8.48 -15.37
C PRO A 65 9.70 7.88 -14.73
N GLU A 66 9.19 6.77 -15.27
CA GLU A 66 7.99 6.07 -14.74
C GLU A 66 8.18 5.58 -13.29
N GLY A 67 9.39 5.66 -12.76
CA GLY A 67 9.71 5.41 -11.36
C GLY A 67 11.23 5.33 -11.14
N PRO A 68 11.66 4.87 -9.95
CA PRO A 68 13.07 4.62 -9.67
C PRO A 68 13.70 3.68 -10.71
N ASN A 69 15.01 3.76 -10.95
CA ASN A 69 15.69 2.80 -11.82
C ASN A 69 15.67 1.37 -11.23
N ALA A 70 15.94 0.35 -12.06
CA ALA A 70 15.81 -1.05 -11.65
C ALA A 70 16.66 -1.45 -10.44
N GLU A 71 17.86 -0.88 -10.28
CA GLU A 71 18.71 -1.14 -9.12
C GLU A 71 18.12 -0.52 -7.84
N SER A 72 17.65 0.73 -7.93
CA SER A 72 16.98 1.42 -6.84
C SER A 72 15.69 0.69 -6.41
N ARG A 73 14.91 0.15 -7.37
CA ARG A 73 13.75 -0.70 -7.09
C ARG A 73 14.14 -1.93 -6.26
N ARG A 74 15.12 -2.71 -6.70
CA ARG A 74 15.57 -3.93 -6.01
C ARG A 74 16.10 -3.67 -4.60
N ARG A 75 16.77 -2.54 -4.39
CA ARG A 75 17.33 -2.17 -3.08
C ARG A 75 16.32 -1.47 -2.16
N SER A 76 15.18 -1.05 -2.67
CA SER A 76 14.16 -0.36 -1.88
C SER A 76 13.59 -1.30 -0.82
N ARG A 77 13.50 -0.82 0.41
CA ARG A 77 12.79 -1.50 1.50
C ARG A 77 11.47 -0.81 1.78
N PHE A 78 10.51 -1.57 2.27
CA PHE A 78 9.21 -1.03 2.66
C PHE A 78 8.79 -1.56 4.03
N VAL A 79 7.92 -0.79 4.68
CA VAL A 79 7.16 -1.20 5.85
C VAL A 79 5.73 -0.74 5.63
N ILE A 80 4.77 -1.63 5.87
CA ILE A 80 3.35 -1.33 5.93
C ILE A 80 2.93 -1.54 7.38
N GLU A 81 2.44 -0.49 8.03
CA GLU A 81 1.87 -0.58 9.38
C GLU A 81 0.35 -0.50 9.27
N CYS A 82 -0.33 -1.41 9.97
CA CYS A 82 -1.77 -1.39 10.13
C CYS A 82 -2.11 -1.20 11.61
N GLU A 83 -3.01 -0.27 11.89
CA GLU A 83 -3.47 0.02 13.24
C GLU A 83 -4.99 0.02 13.27
N ALA A 84 -5.56 -0.87 14.08
CA ALA A 84 -6.98 -0.94 14.35
C ALA A 84 -7.28 -0.35 15.73
N ARG A 85 -8.30 0.49 15.83
CA ARG A 85 -8.77 1.08 17.09
C ARG A 85 -10.25 0.77 17.27
N GLY A 86 -10.60 0.29 18.45
CA GLY A 86 -11.99 0.06 18.87
C GLY A 86 -12.15 0.23 20.37
N GLU A 87 -13.29 -0.20 20.90
CA GLU A 87 -13.59 -0.11 22.34
C GLU A 87 -12.57 -0.90 23.19
N GLY A 88 -12.13 -2.07 22.70
CA GLY A 88 -11.11 -2.90 23.32
C GLY A 88 -9.66 -2.40 23.17
N GLY A 89 -9.47 -1.15 22.76
CA GLY A 89 -8.15 -0.52 22.63
C GLY A 89 -7.57 -0.51 21.22
N THR A 90 -6.25 -0.40 21.14
CA THR A 90 -5.50 -0.29 19.88
C THR A 90 -4.69 -1.55 19.63
N ARG A 91 -4.79 -2.10 18.42
CA ARG A 91 -3.95 -3.22 17.95
C ARG A 91 -3.14 -2.78 16.74
N ARG A 92 -1.91 -3.28 16.65
CA ARG A 92 -0.99 -2.98 15.55
C ARG A 92 -0.45 -4.27 14.97
N GLY A 93 -0.33 -4.28 13.65
CA GLY A 93 0.43 -5.27 12.90
C GLY A 93 1.27 -4.56 11.85
N HIS A 94 2.32 -5.21 11.39
CA HIS A 94 3.14 -4.65 10.33
C HIS A 94 3.66 -5.74 9.39
N VAL A 95 3.93 -5.33 8.15
CA VAL A 95 4.55 -6.13 7.10
C VAL A 95 5.81 -5.39 6.64
N THR A 96 6.92 -6.10 6.51
CA THR A 96 8.18 -5.57 5.98
C THR A 96 8.66 -6.38 4.78
N GLY A 97 9.51 -5.77 3.97
CA GLY A 97 10.19 -6.45 2.88
C GLY A 97 11.06 -5.53 2.05
N SER A 98 11.44 -6.01 0.87
CA SER A 98 12.20 -5.26 -0.14
C SER A 98 11.60 -5.44 -1.52
N ASP A 99 12.06 -4.63 -2.47
CA ASP A 99 11.60 -4.63 -3.86
C ASP A 99 10.07 -4.59 -3.95
N PRO A 100 9.42 -3.48 -3.54
CA PRO A 100 7.95 -3.39 -3.49
C PRO A 100 7.29 -3.61 -4.85
N TYR A 101 8.00 -3.31 -5.94
CA TYR A 101 7.52 -3.56 -7.30
C TYR A 101 7.61 -5.05 -7.67
N GLY A 102 8.75 -5.68 -7.41
CA GLY A 102 8.88 -7.14 -7.57
C GLY A 102 7.89 -7.90 -6.69
N LEU A 103 7.66 -7.44 -5.46
CA LEU A 103 6.65 -7.99 -4.58
C LEU A 103 5.23 -7.83 -5.15
N THR A 104 4.88 -6.65 -5.67
CA THR A 104 3.57 -6.43 -6.30
C THR A 104 3.30 -7.47 -7.40
N ALA A 105 4.29 -7.70 -8.27
CA ALA A 105 4.17 -8.72 -9.31
C ALA A 105 3.94 -10.12 -8.73
N ARG A 106 4.69 -10.51 -7.68
CA ARG A 106 4.53 -11.80 -7.00
C ARG A 106 3.17 -11.95 -6.33
N THR A 107 2.70 -10.92 -5.62
CA THR A 107 1.37 -10.87 -5.00
C THR A 107 0.26 -11.05 -6.06
N THR A 108 0.37 -10.39 -7.21
CA THR A 108 -0.61 -10.54 -8.30
C THR A 108 -0.62 -11.96 -8.86
N VAL A 109 0.57 -12.55 -9.09
CA VAL A 109 0.68 -13.92 -9.59
C VAL A 109 0.14 -14.93 -8.58
N GLU A 110 0.48 -14.79 -7.30
CA GLU A 110 -0.02 -15.65 -6.23
C GLU A 110 -1.55 -15.62 -6.15
N GLY A 111 -2.14 -14.42 -6.19
CA GLY A 111 -3.59 -14.27 -6.23
C GLY A 111 -4.22 -14.92 -7.46
N ALA A 112 -3.62 -14.74 -8.64
CA ALA A 112 -4.12 -15.36 -9.88
C ALA A 112 -4.04 -16.89 -9.83
N ILE A 113 -2.95 -17.47 -9.29
CA ILE A 113 -2.79 -18.92 -9.13
C ILE A 113 -3.86 -19.47 -8.19
N ARG A 114 -4.09 -18.82 -7.03
CA ARG A 114 -5.14 -19.25 -6.08
C ARG A 114 -6.53 -19.18 -6.68
N CYS A 115 -6.85 -18.11 -7.42
CA CYS A 115 -8.12 -17.98 -8.11
C CYS A 115 -8.33 -19.05 -9.19
N ALA A 116 -7.26 -19.52 -9.83
CA ALA A 116 -7.31 -20.56 -10.87
C ALA A 116 -7.28 -21.98 -10.30
N ALA A 117 -7.02 -22.15 -9.01
CA ALA A 117 -6.90 -23.46 -8.37
C ALA A 117 -8.26 -24.19 -8.35
N PRO A 118 -8.27 -25.53 -8.52
CA PRO A 118 -9.48 -26.32 -8.31
C PRO A 118 -10.08 -26.07 -6.93
N GLY A 119 -11.39 -25.79 -6.88
CA GLY A 119 -12.10 -25.55 -5.63
C GLY A 119 -12.17 -24.09 -5.17
N TYR A 120 -11.56 -23.14 -5.89
CA TYR A 120 -11.81 -21.73 -5.65
C TYR A 120 -13.25 -21.37 -6.03
N ASP A 121 -14.04 -20.91 -5.05
CA ASP A 121 -15.50 -20.72 -5.17
C ASP A 121 -15.94 -19.25 -4.97
N ARG A 122 -15.00 -18.34 -4.71
CA ARG A 122 -15.27 -16.92 -4.46
C ARG A 122 -15.38 -16.15 -5.77
N SER A 123 -16.27 -15.17 -5.83
CA SER A 123 -16.50 -14.36 -7.04
C SER A 123 -16.90 -12.91 -6.72
N GLY A 124 -16.77 -12.04 -7.72
CA GLY A 124 -17.07 -10.61 -7.62
C GLY A 124 -15.84 -9.74 -7.33
N ALA A 125 -16.08 -8.46 -7.05
CA ALA A 125 -15.03 -7.48 -6.75
C ALA A 125 -14.63 -7.54 -5.26
N LEU A 126 -13.83 -8.54 -4.92
CA LEU A 126 -13.39 -8.85 -3.55
C LEU A 126 -12.10 -8.12 -3.18
N ALA A 127 -11.98 -7.72 -1.90
CA ALA A 127 -10.69 -7.37 -1.32
C ALA A 127 -9.82 -8.63 -1.18
N PRO A 128 -8.47 -8.52 -1.16
CA PRO A 128 -7.60 -9.68 -0.96
C PRO A 128 -7.92 -10.49 0.31
N SER A 129 -8.24 -9.81 1.42
CA SER A 129 -8.65 -10.42 2.70
C SER A 129 -10.02 -11.10 2.67
N GLN A 130 -10.82 -10.87 1.64
CA GLN A 130 -12.08 -11.59 1.40
C GLN A 130 -11.90 -12.76 0.43
N ALA A 131 -10.90 -12.66 -0.46
CA ALA A 131 -10.59 -13.67 -1.45
C ALA A 131 -9.72 -14.80 -0.89
N PHE A 132 -8.83 -14.49 0.06
CA PHE A 132 -7.83 -15.42 0.59
C PHE A 132 -7.73 -15.32 2.11
N ASP A 133 -7.31 -16.42 2.76
CA ASP A 133 -6.86 -16.34 4.15
C ASP A 133 -5.61 -15.44 4.24
N PRO A 134 -5.61 -14.39 5.08
CA PRO A 134 -4.51 -13.44 5.14
C PRO A 134 -3.18 -14.02 5.60
N ALA A 135 -3.19 -14.95 6.57
CA ALA A 135 -1.96 -15.54 7.10
C ALA A 135 -1.34 -16.45 6.04
N ASP A 136 -2.12 -17.37 5.49
CA ASP A 136 -1.67 -18.29 4.44
C ASP A 136 -1.19 -17.54 3.18
N PHE A 137 -1.81 -16.40 2.87
CA PHE A 137 -1.38 -15.56 1.75
C PHE A 137 -0.05 -14.86 2.01
N LEU A 138 0.16 -14.30 3.20
CA LEU A 138 1.41 -13.66 3.58
C LEU A 138 2.56 -14.67 3.73
N ASP A 139 2.28 -15.86 4.24
CA ASP A 139 3.26 -16.94 4.38
C ASP A 139 3.81 -17.40 3.02
N ALA A 140 2.94 -17.52 2.00
CA ALA A 140 3.37 -17.85 0.63
C ALA A 140 4.35 -16.81 0.05
N LEU A 141 4.20 -15.54 0.46
CA LEU A 141 5.10 -14.45 0.07
C LEU A 141 6.40 -14.41 0.89
N GLY A 142 6.56 -15.28 1.90
CA GLY A 142 7.80 -15.38 2.68
C GLY A 142 9.03 -15.67 1.82
N SER A 143 8.87 -16.49 0.76
CA SER A 143 9.93 -16.74 -0.23
C SER A 143 10.34 -15.51 -1.05
N ALA A 144 9.52 -14.46 -1.04
CA ALA A 144 9.81 -13.15 -1.62
C ALA A 144 10.46 -12.18 -0.62
N GLY A 145 10.77 -12.64 0.59
CA GLY A 145 11.34 -11.82 1.66
C GLY A 145 10.30 -10.97 2.38
N VAL A 146 9.01 -11.31 2.28
CA VAL A 146 7.97 -10.72 3.12
C VAL A 146 8.07 -11.28 4.52
N GLN A 147 8.02 -10.41 5.51
CA GLN A 147 7.92 -10.76 6.92
C GLN A 147 6.78 -9.96 7.53
N TYR A 148 6.01 -10.56 8.42
CA TYR A 148 4.92 -9.85 9.09
C TYR A 148 4.83 -10.21 10.56
N GLN A 149 4.28 -9.27 11.33
CA GLN A 149 3.86 -9.48 12.70
C GLN A 149 2.39 -9.09 12.80
N ALA A 150 1.53 -10.06 13.07
CA ALA A 150 0.14 -9.82 13.40
C ALA A 150 -0.01 -9.43 14.88
N PRO A 151 -1.01 -8.61 15.24
CA PRO A 151 -1.36 -8.45 16.65
C PRO A 151 -1.77 -9.81 17.24
N PRO A 152 -1.50 -10.07 18.52
CA PRO A 152 -1.96 -11.29 19.17
C PRO A 152 -3.48 -11.45 19.01
N ALA A 153 -3.93 -12.70 18.85
CA ALA A 153 -5.35 -13.03 18.77
C ALA A 153 -6.07 -12.49 20.02
N ALA A 154 -7.28 -11.97 19.85
CA ALA A 154 -8.12 -11.67 21.00
C ALA A 154 -8.44 -13.01 21.67
N GLY A 155 -8.06 -13.17 22.94
CA GLY A 155 -8.61 -14.22 23.78
C GLY A 155 -10.08 -13.96 24.09
#